data_AF-A0A7L2FI69-F1
#
_entry.id   AF-A0A7L2FI69-F1
#
_cell.length_a   1.000
_cell.length_b   1.000
_cell.length_c   1.000
_cell.angle_alpha   90.00
_cell.angle_beta   90.00
_cell.angle_gamma   90.00
#
_symmetry.space_group_name_H-M   'P 1'
#
loop_
_entity.id
_entity.type
_entity.pdbx_description
1 polymer ?
#
loop_
_entity_poly.entity_id
_entity_poly.type
_entity_poly.pdbx_seq_one_letter_code
_entity_poly.pdbx_strand_id
1 'polypeptide(L)'
;VPEYQGEPDEISVQKCREAARQVQGPVIVEDTCLCFNALGGLPGPYIKWFLEKLKPEGLYKLLAGFEDKSAYALCTFAFSSGNPEEPVKLFKGQTHVVIVEPRGPRDFGWDPCFQPNGYNQTYAEMPKAVKNSISHRYRALSELSAFFLQSDSPEPRPAPS
;
A
#
# COMPACT_ATOMS: atom_id res chain seq x y z
N VAL A 1 -12.16 10.49 -6.98
CA VAL A 1 -11.45 11.41 -6.05
C VAL A 1 -10.14 11.86 -6.70
N PRO A 2 -9.63 13.08 -6.40
CA PRO A 2 -8.35 13.56 -6.92
C PRO A 2 -7.17 12.70 -6.47
N GLU A 3 -6.06 12.77 -7.22
CA GLU A 3 -4.76 12.22 -6.82
C GLU A 3 -3.92 13.37 -6.24
N TYR A 4 -3.77 13.39 -4.92
CA TYR A 4 -3.06 14.43 -4.20
C TYR A 4 -1.54 14.20 -4.21
N GLN A 5 -0.78 15.26 -3.93
CA GLN A 5 0.66 15.19 -3.63
C GLN A 5 0.85 15.38 -2.12
N GLY A 6 1.90 14.78 -1.57
CA GLY A 6 2.22 14.84 -0.14
C GLY A 6 2.80 13.53 0.37
N GLU A 7 2.86 13.40 1.69
CA GLU A 7 3.24 12.14 2.32
C GLU A 7 2.13 11.09 2.17
N PRO A 8 2.46 9.78 2.16
CA PRO A 8 1.48 8.72 1.92
C PRO A 8 0.22 8.79 2.82
N ASP A 9 0.39 9.14 4.09
CA ASP A 9 -0.72 9.26 5.05
C ASP A 9 -1.61 10.46 4.74
N GLU A 10 -1.00 11.60 4.42
CA GLU A 10 -1.72 12.83 4.10
C GLU A 10 -2.58 12.64 2.85
N ILE A 11 -2.01 12.01 1.81
CA ILE A 11 -2.72 11.66 0.57
C ILE A 11 -3.90 10.75 0.90
N SER A 12 -3.67 9.67 1.66
CA SER A 12 -4.71 8.69 2.00
C SER A 12 -5.86 9.34 2.78
N VAL A 13 -5.54 10.23 3.74
CA VAL A 13 -6.53 10.97 4.53
C VAL A 13 -7.33 11.94 3.67
N GLN A 14 -6.68 12.74 2.83
CA GLN A 14 -7.36 13.70 1.96
C GLN A 14 -8.29 12.98 0.96
N LYS A 15 -7.81 11.88 0.37
CA LYS A 15 -8.56 11.04 -0.55
C LYS A 15 -9.79 10.42 0.12
N CYS A 16 -9.64 9.90 1.33
CA CYS A 16 -10.72 9.31 2.10
C CYS A 16 -11.77 10.36 2.50
N ARG A 17 -11.35 11.55 2.97
CA ARG A 17 -12.25 12.66 3.30
C ARG A 17 -13.06 13.13 2.09
N GLU A 18 -12.42 13.28 0.95
CA GLU A 18 -13.11 13.67 -0.29
C GLU A 18 -14.07 12.58 -0.75
N ALA A 19 -13.71 11.30 -0.62
CA ALA A 19 -14.61 10.19 -0.91
C ALA A 19 -15.84 10.21 0.02
N ALA A 20 -15.63 10.39 1.33
CA ALA A 20 -16.71 10.46 2.32
C ALA A 20 -17.65 11.64 2.06
N ARG A 21 -17.11 12.80 1.64
CA ARG A 21 -17.90 13.98 1.26
C ARG A 21 -18.81 13.71 0.06
N GLN A 22 -18.33 12.95 -0.93
CA GLN A 22 -19.10 12.60 -2.12
C GLN A 22 -20.13 11.50 -1.86
N VAL A 23 -19.76 10.49 -1.06
CA VAL A 23 -20.61 9.32 -0.76
C VAL A 23 -21.65 9.62 0.32
N GLN A 24 -21.38 10.58 1.21
CA GLN A 24 -22.21 10.92 2.37
C GLN A 24 -22.45 9.72 3.29
N GLY A 25 -21.42 8.91 3.52
CA GLY A 25 -21.50 7.71 4.33
C GLY A 25 -20.16 7.00 4.49
N PRO A 26 -20.16 5.79 5.09
CA PRO A 26 -18.95 5.01 5.30
C PRO A 26 -18.23 4.70 3.98
N VAL A 27 -16.91 4.89 3.96
CA VAL A 27 -16.08 4.66 2.78
C VAL A 27 -14.71 4.12 3.16
N ILE A 28 -14.16 3.28 2.28
CA ILE A 28 -12.79 2.80 2.32
C ILE A 28 -12.11 3.19 1.01
N VAL A 29 -10.93 3.78 1.08
CA VAL A 29 -10.05 4.00 -0.08
C VAL A 29 -8.73 3.25 0.13
N GLU A 30 -8.07 2.91 -0.97
CA GLU A 30 -6.77 2.23 -0.97
C GLU A 30 -5.75 3.04 -1.79
N ASP A 31 -4.56 3.21 -1.24
CA ASP A 31 -3.39 3.76 -1.93
C ASP A 31 -2.20 2.80 -1.79
N THR A 32 -1.40 2.68 -2.85
CA THR A 32 -0.21 1.82 -2.88
C THR A 32 1.02 2.62 -3.31
N CYS A 33 2.08 2.55 -2.52
CA CYS A 33 3.36 3.19 -2.76
C CYS A 33 4.45 2.14 -3.02
N LEU A 34 5.46 2.49 -3.82
CA LEU A 34 6.73 1.77 -3.90
C LEU A 34 7.86 2.73 -3.55
N CYS A 35 8.51 2.48 -2.42
CA CYS A 35 9.41 3.43 -1.78
C CYS A 35 10.84 2.91 -1.82
N PHE A 36 11.74 3.62 -2.52
CA PHE A 36 13.16 3.25 -2.57
C PHE A 36 13.90 3.94 -1.44
N ASN A 37 14.60 3.17 -0.60
CA ASN A 37 15.27 3.72 0.58
C ASN A 37 16.37 4.72 0.19
N ALA A 38 17.12 4.40 -0.86
CA ALA A 38 18.15 5.27 -1.43
C ALA A 38 17.64 6.64 -1.94
N LEU A 39 16.34 6.75 -2.23
CA LEU A 39 15.71 7.99 -2.69
C LEU A 39 14.83 8.63 -1.60
N GLY A 40 15.05 8.31 -0.34
CA GLY A 40 14.25 8.84 0.77
C GLY A 40 12.78 8.44 0.71
N GLY A 41 12.47 7.29 0.08
CA GLY A 41 11.12 6.79 -0.09
C GLY A 41 10.44 7.14 -1.42
N LEU A 42 11.07 7.92 -2.30
CA LEU A 42 10.59 8.11 -3.67
C LEU A 42 10.78 6.83 -4.53
N PRO A 43 9.97 6.60 -5.58
CA PRO A 43 8.87 7.45 -6.06
C PRO A 43 7.63 7.44 -5.15
N GLY A 44 7.52 6.49 -4.22
CA GLY A 44 6.48 6.46 -3.19
C GLY A 44 5.08 6.48 -3.79
N PRO A 45 4.22 7.45 -3.42
CA PRO A 45 2.85 7.55 -3.94
C PRO A 45 2.81 7.87 -5.45
N TYR A 46 3.91 8.34 -6.03
CA TYR A 46 3.99 8.70 -7.45
C TYR A 46 4.36 7.52 -8.35
N ILE A 47 4.49 6.29 -7.79
CA ILE A 47 4.95 5.11 -8.51
C ILE A 47 4.19 4.85 -9.81
N LYS A 48 2.89 5.14 -9.88
CA LYS A 48 2.08 5.00 -11.10
C LYS A 48 2.72 5.71 -12.30
N TRP A 49 3.12 6.97 -12.11
CA TRP A 49 3.69 7.80 -13.17
C TRP A 49 5.10 7.36 -13.54
N PHE A 50 5.90 7.03 -12.54
CA PHE A 50 7.25 6.50 -12.76
C PHE A 50 7.22 5.20 -13.55
N LEU A 51 6.37 4.25 -13.14
CA LEU A 51 6.20 2.99 -13.84
C LEU A 51 5.68 3.19 -15.27
N GLU A 52 4.73 4.10 -15.50
CA GLU A 52 4.19 4.37 -16.83
C GLU A 52 5.30 4.79 -17.81
N LYS A 53 6.19 5.70 -17.37
CA LYS A 53 7.24 6.28 -18.22
C LYS A 53 8.49 5.43 -18.29
N LEU A 54 8.91 4.86 -17.17
CA LEU A 54 10.18 4.17 -17.05
C LEU A 54 10.08 2.67 -17.34
N LYS A 55 8.89 2.08 -17.16
CA LYS A 55 8.69 0.63 -17.12
C LYS A 55 9.53 -0.01 -15.98
N PRO A 56 9.37 -1.31 -15.68
CA PRO A 56 10.18 -1.97 -14.66
C PRO A 56 11.69 -1.82 -14.89
N GLU A 57 12.12 -1.83 -16.15
CA GLU A 57 13.53 -1.68 -16.54
C GLU A 57 14.08 -0.32 -16.13
N GLY A 58 13.31 0.76 -16.36
CA GLY A 58 13.72 2.10 -15.98
C GLY A 58 13.62 2.35 -14.47
N LEU A 59 12.71 1.69 -13.75
CA LEU A 59 12.67 1.74 -12.28
C LEU A 59 13.95 1.18 -11.65
N TYR A 60 14.44 0.05 -12.16
CA TYR A 60 15.74 -0.49 -11.74
C TYR A 60 16.90 0.44 -12.11
N LYS A 61 16.91 0.96 -13.34
CA LYS A 61 17.95 1.90 -13.80
C LYS A 61 17.95 3.23 -13.04
N LEU A 62 16.80 3.67 -12.51
CA LEU A 62 16.70 4.88 -11.69
C LEU A 62 17.62 4.81 -10.46
N LEU A 63 17.89 3.60 -9.97
CA LEU A 63 18.78 3.37 -8.84
C LEU A 63 20.24 3.14 -9.24
N ALA A 64 20.63 3.21 -10.52
CA ALA A 64 21.97 2.81 -10.98
C ALA A 64 23.12 3.46 -10.21
N GLY A 65 22.99 4.73 -9.82
CA GLY A 65 23.99 5.48 -9.05
C GLY A 65 24.02 5.25 -7.54
N PHE A 66 23.16 4.37 -7.02
CA PHE A 66 23.06 4.08 -5.57
C PHE A 66 23.48 2.64 -5.29
N GLU A 67 24.32 2.42 -4.28
CA GLU A 67 24.64 1.05 -3.84
C GLU A 67 23.43 0.38 -3.19
N ASP A 68 22.66 1.14 -2.41
CA ASP A 68 21.44 0.67 -1.77
C ASP A 68 20.32 0.47 -2.81
N LYS A 69 19.90 -0.78 -2.96
CA LYS A 69 18.76 -1.19 -3.79
C LYS A 69 17.55 -1.58 -2.96
N SER A 70 17.61 -1.42 -1.64
CA SER A 70 16.52 -1.78 -0.75
C SER A 70 15.34 -0.83 -0.92
N ALA A 71 14.16 -1.39 -0.79
CA ALA A 71 12.90 -0.68 -0.95
C ALA A 71 11.81 -1.35 -0.11
N TYR A 72 10.63 -0.74 -0.11
CA TYR A 72 9.43 -1.38 0.40
C TYR A 72 8.20 -0.99 -0.41
N ALA A 73 7.26 -1.92 -0.54
CA ALA A 73 5.92 -1.58 -0.96
C ALA A 73 5.06 -1.30 0.27
N LEU A 74 4.25 -0.26 0.22
CA LEU A 74 3.32 0.15 1.26
C LEU A 74 1.90 0.17 0.68
N CYS A 75 0.99 -0.57 1.30
CA CYS A 75 -0.45 -0.43 1.08
C CYS A 75 -1.04 0.32 2.28
N THR A 76 -1.89 1.31 2.02
CA THR A 76 -2.67 2.01 3.03
C THR A 76 -4.14 1.92 2.66
N PHE A 77 -4.95 1.30 3.53
CA PHE A 77 -6.40 1.48 3.51
C PHE A 77 -6.76 2.64 4.44
N ALA A 78 -7.61 3.54 3.97
CA ALA A 78 -8.13 4.64 4.77
C ALA A 78 -9.65 4.54 4.87
N PHE A 79 -10.16 4.52 6.10
CA PHE A 79 -11.58 4.38 6.42
C PHE A 79 -12.15 5.63 7.07
N SER A 80 -13.33 6.02 6.64
CA SER A 80 -14.18 7.00 7.31
C SER A 80 -15.57 6.40 7.53
N SER A 81 -16.18 6.67 8.68
CA SER A 81 -17.58 6.33 8.98
C SER A 81 -18.58 7.24 8.24
N GLY A 82 -18.11 8.30 7.57
CA GLY A 82 -18.95 9.36 7.01
C GLY A 82 -19.25 10.48 8.00
N ASN A 83 -18.94 10.30 9.29
CA ASN A 83 -19.02 11.35 10.29
C ASN A 83 -17.82 12.32 10.15
N PRO A 84 -18.03 13.61 9.85
CA PRO A 84 -16.94 14.57 9.67
C PRO A 84 -16.14 14.86 10.95
N GLU A 85 -16.72 14.58 12.13
CA GLU A 85 -16.07 14.77 13.43
C GLU A 85 -15.10 13.62 13.78
N GLU A 86 -15.22 12.47 13.10
CA GLU A 86 -14.36 11.33 13.33
C GLU A 86 -13.10 11.38 12.45
N PRO A 87 -11.91 11.13 13.01
CA PRO A 87 -10.70 11.07 12.21
C PRO A 87 -10.74 9.87 11.27
N VAL A 88 -10.16 10.04 10.07
CA VAL A 88 -9.90 8.94 9.15
C VAL A 88 -8.95 7.94 9.81
N LYS A 89 -9.31 6.66 9.77
CA LYS A 89 -8.48 5.56 10.30
C LYS A 89 -7.63 4.99 9.18
N LEU A 90 -6.33 4.83 9.42
CA LEU A 90 -5.38 4.27 8.46
C LEU A 90 -4.94 2.87 8.88
N PHE A 91 -4.92 1.94 7.92
CA PHE A 91 -4.49 0.56 8.10
C PHE A 91 -3.40 0.27 7.08
N LYS A 92 -2.23 -0.13 7.57
CA LYS A 92 -1.03 -0.19 6.74
C LYS A 92 -0.47 -1.60 6.69
N GLY A 93 0.10 -1.92 5.54
CA GLY A 93 0.86 -3.14 5.36
C GLY A 93 2.07 -2.85 4.49
N GLN A 94 3.21 -3.39 4.88
CA GLN A 94 4.48 -3.14 4.23
C GLN A 94 5.17 -4.45 3.87
N THR A 95 5.83 -4.52 2.72
CA THR A 95 6.72 -5.63 2.34
C THR A 95 8.08 -5.06 1.96
N HIS A 96 9.14 -5.48 2.66
CA HIS A 96 10.52 -5.10 2.38
C HIS A 96 11.11 -5.93 1.25
N VAL A 97 11.81 -5.26 0.34
CA VAL A 97 12.30 -5.83 -0.92
C VAL A 97 13.64 -5.27 -1.32
N VAL A 98 14.18 -5.83 -2.40
CA VAL A 98 15.24 -5.28 -3.20
C VAL A 98 14.73 -5.02 -4.61
N ILE A 99 15.10 -3.86 -5.18
CA ILE A 99 14.83 -3.55 -6.59
C ILE A 99 15.91 -4.20 -7.45
N VAL A 100 15.47 -5.00 -8.41
CA VAL A 100 16.35 -5.85 -9.24
C VAL A 100 16.05 -5.65 -10.72
N GLU A 101 16.99 -6.10 -11.56
CA GLU A 101 16.73 -6.15 -12.99
C GLU A 101 15.47 -6.99 -13.26
N PRO A 102 14.51 -6.51 -14.09
CA PRO A 102 13.22 -7.14 -14.26
C PRO A 102 13.28 -8.61 -14.71
N ARG A 103 12.61 -9.49 -13.98
CA ARG A 103 12.43 -10.90 -14.35
C ARG A 103 10.98 -11.33 -14.27
N GLY A 104 10.62 -12.36 -15.03
CA GLY A 104 9.24 -12.87 -15.11
C GLY A 104 8.34 -12.12 -16.11
N PRO A 105 7.03 -12.47 -16.15
CA PRO A 105 6.03 -11.85 -17.01
C PRO A 105 5.80 -10.37 -16.69
N ARG A 106 5.47 -9.57 -17.71
CA ARG A 106 5.27 -8.11 -17.60
C ARG A 106 3.80 -7.70 -17.45
N ASP A 107 2.97 -8.66 -17.03
CA ASP A 107 1.53 -8.52 -17.01
C ASP A 107 1.05 -7.60 -15.85
N PHE A 108 1.85 -7.48 -14.78
CA PHE A 108 1.45 -6.80 -13.55
C PHE A 108 2.47 -5.78 -13.07
N GLY A 109 2.26 -4.54 -13.50
CA GLY A 109 2.82 -3.36 -12.85
C GLY A 109 4.35 -3.39 -12.69
N TRP A 110 4.81 -3.14 -11.46
CA TRP A 110 6.23 -3.14 -11.08
C TRP A 110 6.71 -4.46 -10.48
N ASP A 111 5.87 -5.50 -10.45
CA ASP A 111 6.22 -6.83 -9.93
C ASP A 111 7.53 -7.40 -10.52
N PRO A 112 7.86 -7.20 -11.82
CA PRO A 112 9.08 -7.78 -12.39
C PRO A 112 10.37 -7.26 -11.78
N CYS A 113 10.43 -6.03 -11.27
CA CYS A 113 11.63 -5.46 -10.64
C CYS A 113 11.59 -5.56 -9.11
N PHE A 114 10.64 -6.29 -8.54
CA PHE A 114 10.37 -6.32 -7.11
C PHE A 114 10.68 -7.69 -6.52
N GLN A 115 11.81 -7.82 -5.83
CA GLN A 115 12.21 -9.07 -5.18
C GLN A 115 12.01 -8.97 -3.66
N PRO A 116 11.03 -9.66 -3.07
CA PRO A 116 10.80 -9.64 -1.63
C PRO A 116 11.95 -10.28 -0.86
N ASN A 117 12.26 -9.69 0.31
CA ASN A 117 13.29 -10.23 1.19
C ASN A 117 12.95 -11.68 1.60
N GLY A 118 13.96 -12.55 1.61
CA GLY A 118 13.80 -13.98 1.88
C GLY A 118 13.48 -14.84 0.66
N TYR A 119 13.40 -14.26 -0.54
CA TYR A 119 13.15 -14.97 -1.78
C TYR A 119 14.16 -14.58 -2.87
N ASN A 120 14.39 -15.49 -3.82
CA ASN A 120 15.22 -15.25 -5.01
C ASN A 120 14.40 -14.94 -6.28
N GLN A 121 13.07 -15.01 -6.17
CA GLN A 121 12.13 -14.73 -7.25
C GLN A 121 11.60 -13.31 -7.13
N THR A 122 11.33 -12.65 -8.25
CA THR A 122 10.54 -11.43 -8.27
C THR A 122 9.06 -11.76 -8.04
N TYR A 123 8.24 -10.78 -7.69
CA TYR A 123 6.80 -10.98 -7.58
C TYR A 123 6.16 -11.50 -8.87
N ALA A 124 6.71 -11.15 -10.03
CA ALA A 124 6.22 -11.65 -11.31
C ALA A 124 6.55 -13.13 -11.54
N GLU A 125 7.66 -13.62 -10.98
CA GLU A 125 8.07 -15.02 -11.06
C GLU A 125 7.35 -15.92 -10.02
N MET A 126 6.63 -15.33 -9.07
CA MET A 126 5.97 -16.06 -7.99
C MET A 126 4.57 -16.55 -8.34
N PRO A 127 4.17 -17.75 -7.88
CA PRO A 127 2.78 -18.15 -7.88
C PRO A 127 1.93 -17.18 -7.07
N LYS A 128 0.73 -16.85 -7.57
CA LYS A 128 -0.19 -15.88 -6.94
C LYS A 128 -0.47 -16.19 -5.46
N ALA A 129 -0.59 -17.47 -5.10
CA ALA A 129 -0.82 -17.90 -3.72
C ALA A 129 0.33 -17.49 -2.77
N VAL A 130 1.58 -17.66 -3.21
CA VAL A 130 2.77 -17.28 -2.44
C VAL A 130 2.87 -15.75 -2.35
N LYS A 131 2.67 -15.04 -3.48
CA LYS A 131 2.64 -13.58 -3.49
C LYS A 131 1.62 -13.03 -2.49
N ASN A 132 0.41 -13.59 -2.46
CA ASN A 132 -0.66 -13.11 -1.59
C ASN A 132 -0.32 -13.22 -0.10
N SER A 133 0.35 -14.30 0.33
CA SER A 133 0.67 -14.52 1.75
C SER A 133 1.71 -13.55 2.32
N ILE A 134 2.53 -12.95 1.46
CA ILE A 134 3.58 -11.98 1.85
C ILE A 134 3.27 -10.54 1.44
N SER A 135 2.13 -10.30 0.79
CA SER A 135 1.82 -9.00 0.19
C SER A 135 1.50 -7.92 1.23
N HIS A 136 2.01 -6.72 0.98
CA HIS A 136 1.72 -5.48 1.69
C HIS A 136 0.21 -5.21 1.74
N ARG A 137 -0.51 -5.48 0.64
CA ARG A 137 -1.98 -5.38 0.60
C ARG A 137 -2.67 -6.35 1.57
N TYR A 138 -2.26 -7.62 1.61
CA TYR A 138 -2.83 -8.59 2.55
C TYR A 138 -2.57 -8.19 4.01
N ARG A 139 -1.39 -7.65 4.31
CA ARG A 139 -1.06 -7.12 5.64
C ARG A 139 -1.98 -5.95 6.02
N ALA A 140 -2.16 -4.98 5.12
CA ALA A 140 -3.05 -3.84 5.35
C ALA A 140 -4.52 -4.26 5.51
N LEU A 141 -4.96 -5.24 4.72
CA LEU A 141 -6.32 -5.80 4.82
C LEU A 141 -6.53 -6.58 6.13
N SER A 142 -5.49 -7.26 6.62
CA SER A 142 -5.54 -7.94 7.93
C SER A 142 -5.75 -6.94 9.07
N GLU A 143 -5.05 -5.81 9.06
CA GLU A 143 -5.23 -4.74 10.05
C GLU A 143 -6.65 -4.14 10.00
N LEU A 144 -7.16 -3.88 8.79
CA LEU A 144 -8.53 -3.41 8.58
C LEU A 144 -9.56 -4.44 9.11
N SER A 145 -9.36 -5.72 8.81
CA SER A 145 -10.24 -6.80 9.27
C SER A 145 -10.23 -6.93 10.80
N ALA A 146 -9.06 -6.83 11.43
CA ALA A 146 -8.93 -6.91 12.87
C ALA A 146 -9.68 -5.77 13.57
N PHE A 147 -9.64 -4.56 13.00
CA PHE A 147 -10.38 -3.41 13.51
C PHE A 147 -11.90 -3.64 13.54
N PHE A 148 -12.48 -4.16 12.46
CA PHE A 148 -13.93 -4.44 12.44
C PHE A 148 -14.33 -5.59 13.36
N LEU A 149 -13.52 -6.66 13.43
CA LEU A 149 -13.81 -7.80 14.32
C LEU A 149 -13.74 -7.43 15.81
N GLN A 150 -12.85 -6.51 16.20
CA GLN A 150 -12.80 -6.00 17.58
C GLN A 150 -13.98 -5.08 17.90
N SER A 151 -14.47 -4.34 16.90
CA SER A 151 -15.60 -3.41 17.04
C SER A 151 -16.95 -4.14 17.26
N ASP A 152 -17.05 -5.41 16.87
CA ASP A 152 -18.25 -6.26 17.02
C ASP A 152 -18.32 -7.00 18.37
N SER A 153 -17.39 -6.77 19.30
CA SER A 153 -17.48 -7.33 20.64
C SER A 153 -18.54 -6.58 21.46
N PRO A 154 -19.67 -7.20 21.85
CA PRO A 154 -20.70 -6.50 22.61
C PRO A 154 -20.17 -6.12 23.99
N GLU A 155 -20.30 -4.84 24.37
CA GLU A 155 -20.12 -4.44 25.76
C GLU A 155 -20.98 -5.33 26.68
N PRO A 156 -20.45 -5.80 27.82
CA PRO A 156 -21.25 -6.54 28.78
C PRO A 156 -22.38 -5.62 29.26
N ARG A 157 -23.62 -5.98 28.90
CA ARG A 157 -24.82 -5.29 29.41
C ARG A 157 -24.77 -5.30 30.94
N PRO A 158 -24.93 -4.15 31.62
CA PRO A 158 -25.00 -4.12 33.07
C PRO A 158 -26.15 -5.01 33.53
N ALA A 159 -25.90 -5.82 34.55
CA ALA A 159 -26.89 -6.73 35.11
C ALA A 159 -28.11 -5.92 35.61
N PRO A 160 -29.34 -6.37 35.32
CA PRO A 160 -30.52 -5.73 35.88
C PRO A 160 -30.48 -5.82 37.41
N SER A 161 -30.68 -4.67 38.05
CA SER A 161 -30.81 -4.47 39.50
C SER A 161 -32.00 -5.19 40.09
#